data_AF-A0A351UM17-F1
#
_entry.id   AF-A0A351UM17-F1
#
_cell.length_a   1.000
_cell.length_b   1.000
_cell.length_c   1.000
_cell.angle_alpha   90.00
_cell.angle_beta   90.00
_cell.angle_gamma   90.00
#
_symmetry.space_group_name_H-M   'P 1'
#
loop_
_entity.id
_entity.type
_entity.pdbx_description
1 polymer ?
#
loop_
_entity_poly.entity_id
_entity_poly.type
_entity_poly.pdbx_seq_one_letter_code
_entity_poly.pdbx_strand_id
1 'polypeptide(L)'
;MSSLEKAPCSCVKVAVIVAVVCCGATYGIVEYRHRPGNESAAMGVAPTPAEISAAERAVMPEEKRRLKAKEHYLAGLKYLQDGRYELARTEFRKGKELDPADSDIKAGLAHVEKLLAP
;
A
#
# COMPACT_ATOMS: atom_id res chain seq x y z
N MET A 1 61.07 7.95 -25.56
CA MET A 1 61.17 9.39 -25.84
C MET A 1 59.83 10.00 -25.43
N SER A 2 59.75 10.44 -24.17
CA SER A 2 59.68 11.87 -23.76
C SER A 2 58.22 12.35 -23.79
N SER A 3 57.48 12.34 -22.68
CA SER A 3 57.55 13.26 -21.52
C SER A 3 57.24 14.71 -21.91
N LEU A 4 56.06 15.20 -21.51
CA LEU A 4 55.68 16.62 -21.44
C LEU A 4 54.67 16.82 -20.29
N GLU A 5 55.24 16.94 -19.09
CA GLU A 5 55.10 18.02 -18.11
C GLU A 5 53.74 18.78 -17.93
N LYS A 6 53.05 18.46 -16.82
CA LYS A 6 52.68 19.32 -15.66
C LYS A 6 51.74 20.57 -15.77
N ALA A 7 50.58 20.44 -15.07
CA ALA A 7 49.91 21.36 -14.11
C ALA A 7 49.01 22.54 -14.61
N PRO A 8 48.22 23.24 -13.75
CA PRO A 8 47.19 22.77 -12.79
C PRO A 8 45.89 23.66 -12.76
N CYS A 9 44.95 23.31 -11.87
CA CYS A 9 43.97 24.18 -11.17
C CYS A 9 42.57 24.51 -11.78
N SER A 10 41.57 23.96 -11.08
CA SER A 10 40.36 24.63 -10.53
C SER A 10 39.40 25.45 -11.41
N CYS A 11 38.18 24.91 -11.48
CA CYS A 11 36.93 25.55 -11.08
C CYS A 11 36.50 26.84 -11.81
N VAL A 12 35.81 26.67 -12.95
CA VAL A 12 34.86 27.68 -13.45
C VAL A 12 33.43 27.17 -13.32
N LYS A 13 32.64 28.01 -12.67
CA LYS A 13 31.23 27.89 -12.30
C LYS A 13 30.31 28.13 -13.51
N VAL A 14 29.14 27.47 -13.44
CA VAL A 14 27.82 27.98 -13.88
C VAL A 14 27.56 28.02 -15.38
N ALA A 15 26.65 27.15 -15.81
CA ALA A 15 25.40 27.49 -16.49
C ALA A 15 24.92 26.25 -17.28
N VAL A 16 24.04 25.43 -16.67
CA VAL A 16 23.26 24.47 -17.45
C VAL A 16 21.84 25.00 -17.54
N ILE A 17 21.65 25.88 -18.51
CA ILE A 17 20.36 26.06 -19.17
C ILE A 17 20.16 24.76 -19.96
N VAL A 18 19.34 23.83 -19.45
CA VAL A 18 18.97 22.63 -20.20
C VAL A 18 18.02 23.08 -21.31
N ALA A 19 18.61 23.24 -22.48
CA ALA A 19 17.93 23.39 -23.75
C ALA A 19 16.94 22.24 -23.94
N VAL A 20 15.69 22.66 -24.15
CA VAL A 20 14.65 21.87 -24.79
C VAL A 20 15.11 21.50 -26.21
N VAL A 21 14.62 20.35 -26.69
CA VAL A 21 14.57 19.85 -28.09
C VAL A 21 15.47 18.63 -28.36
N CYS A 22 14.86 17.44 -28.30
CA CYS A 22 14.88 16.37 -29.33
C CYS A 22 14.52 15.00 -28.72
N CYS A 23 13.23 14.68 -28.61
CA CYS A 23 12.70 13.36 -28.95
C CYS A 23 11.18 13.36 -28.76
N GLY A 24 10.43 13.07 -29.83
CA GLY A 24 8.99 12.90 -29.74
C GLY A 24 8.65 11.63 -28.95
N ALA A 25 7.90 11.77 -27.87
CA ALA A 25 7.11 10.70 -27.29
C ALA A 25 5.96 11.35 -26.52
N THR A 26 4.76 11.14 -27.05
CA THR A 26 3.48 11.42 -26.43
C THR A 26 3.38 10.72 -25.07
N TYR A 27 3.48 11.45 -23.95
CA TYR A 27 2.86 10.99 -22.71
C TYR A 27 2.28 12.19 -21.98
N GLY A 28 0.96 12.13 -21.81
CA GLY A 28 0.15 13.21 -21.29
C GLY A 28 0.67 13.73 -19.97
N ILE A 29 0.80 15.05 -19.90
CA ILE A 29 0.74 15.76 -18.62
C ILE A 29 -0.65 15.52 -18.05
N VAL A 30 -0.78 14.51 -17.19
CA VAL A 30 -1.87 14.47 -16.23
C VAL A 30 -1.64 15.69 -15.33
N GLU A 31 -2.45 16.72 -15.56
CA GLU A 31 -2.66 17.84 -14.65
C GLU A 31 -3.03 17.28 -13.27
N TYR A 32 -2.03 17.03 -12.43
CA TYR A 32 -2.24 16.77 -11.02
C TYR A 32 -2.60 18.12 -10.38
N ARG A 33 -3.89 18.46 -10.45
CA ARG A 33 -4.44 19.59 -9.70
C ARG A 33 -4.24 19.31 -8.21
N HIS A 34 -3.16 19.89 -7.70
CA HIS A 34 -2.83 20.02 -6.29
C HIS A 34 -4.04 20.60 -5.56
N ARG A 35 -4.69 19.82 -4.68
CA ARG A 35 -5.63 20.39 -3.71
C ARG A 35 -4.82 21.27 -2.75
N PRO A 36 -5.17 22.54 -2.54
CA PRO A 36 -4.65 23.31 -1.42
C PRO A 36 -5.45 22.87 -0.18
N GLY A 37 -4.86 22.00 0.63
CA GLY A 37 -5.33 21.69 1.97
C GLY A 37 -4.44 22.41 2.97
N ASN A 38 -4.91 23.58 3.40
CA ASN A 38 -4.56 24.30 4.64
C ASN A 38 -3.25 23.91 5.36
N GLU A 39 -2.20 24.67 5.07
CA GLU A 39 -1.10 24.85 6.02
C GLU A 39 -1.63 25.41 7.34
N SER A 40 -1.42 24.66 8.42
CA SER A 40 -1.40 25.18 9.79
C SER A 40 -0.42 24.36 10.60
N ALA A 41 0.84 24.81 10.52
CA ALA A 41 1.84 24.78 11.59
C ALA A 41 1.60 23.81 12.76
N ALA A 42 2.23 22.63 12.70
CA ALA A 42 2.71 21.92 13.87
C ALA A 42 3.85 20.98 13.46
N MET A 43 4.98 21.09 14.16
CA MET A 43 6.04 20.08 14.15
C MET A 43 5.49 18.72 14.57
N GLY A 44 5.99 17.65 13.96
CA GLY A 44 6.19 16.37 14.65
C GLY A 44 5.31 15.21 14.20
N VAL A 45 6.00 14.09 13.97
CA VAL A 45 5.49 12.71 13.86
C VAL A 45 4.82 12.39 12.51
N ALA A 46 5.62 11.79 11.62
CA ALA A 46 5.07 10.91 10.59
C ALA A 46 4.23 9.84 11.32
N PRO A 47 2.94 9.66 10.97
CA PRO A 47 2.10 8.69 11.64
C PRO A 47 2.75 7.32 11.48
N THR A 48 2.96 6.63 12.59
CA THR A 48 3.55 5.29 12.54
C THR A 48 2.64 4.37 11.73
N PRO A 49 3.16 3.35 11.01
CA PRO A 49 2.32 2.40 10.27
C PRO A 49 1.21 1.75 11.13
N ALA A 50 1.40 1.72 12.46
CA ALA A 50 0.43 1.21 13.43
C ALA A 50 -0.76 2.17 13.67
N GLU A 51 -0.55 3.48 13.68
CA GLU A 51 -1.59 4.49 13.95
C GLU A 51 -2.48 4.74 12.73
N ILE A 52 -1.92 4.62 11.52
CA ILE A 52 -2.67 4.67 10.26
C ILE A 52 -3.67 3.50 10.19
N SER A 53 -3.30 2.31 10.64
CA SER A 53 -4.17 1.12 10.62
C SER A 53 -5.43 1.26 11.49
N ALA A 54 -5.29 1.89 12.66
CA ALA A 54 -6.42 2.11 13.56
C ALA A 54 -7.35 3.23 13.06
N ALA A 55 -6.79 4.32 12.53
CA ALA A 55 -7.57 5.41 11.94
C ALA A 55 -8.25 4.99 10.62
N GLU A 56 -7.60 4.16 9.80
CA GLU A 56 -8.20 3.65 8.56
C GLU A 56 -9.43 2.79 8.89
N ARG A 57 -9.41 1.96 9.94
CA ARG A 57 -10.62 1.20 10.36
C ARG A 57 -11.82 2.08 10.70
N ALA A 58 -11.59 3.27 11.26
CA ALA A 58 -12.64 4.24 11.61
C ALA A 58 -13.15 5.07 10.42
N VAL A 59 -12.33 5.27 9.38
CA VAL A 59 -12.65 6.11 8.20
C VAL A 59 -13.09 5.29 6.99
N MET A 60 -12.85 3.97 6.98
CA MET A 60 -13.21 3.11 5.85
C MET A 60 -14.73 3.08 5.64
N PRO A 61 -15.22 3.40 4.44
CA PRO A 61 -16.63 3.22 4.10
C PRO A 61 -17.05 1.77 4.34
N GLU A 62 -18.29 1.57 4.80
CA GLU A 62 -18.85 0.24 5.05
C GLU A 62 -18.73 -0.67 3.82
N GLU A 63 -19.01 -0.13 2.64
CA GLU A 63 -18.77 -0.77 1.34
C GLU A 63 -17.35 -1.37 1.23
N LYS A 64 -16.33 -0.59 1.59
CA LYS A 64 -14.93 -1.00 1.48
C LYS A 64 -14.56 -2.03 2.55
N ARG A 65 -15.17 -1.96 3.74
CA ARG A 65 -15.03 -3.02 4.76
C ARG A 65 -15.64 -4.33 4.27
N ARG A 66 -16.83 -4.29 3.67
CA ARG A 66 -17.48 -5.46 3.04
C ARG A 66 -16.62 -6.07 1.94
N LEU A 67 -16.03 -5.24 1.09
CA LEU A 67 -15.11 -5.70 0.04
C LEU A 67 -13.88 -6.40 0.61
N LYS A 68 -13.18 -5.79 1.59
CA LYS A 68 -12.04 -6.43 2.26
C LYS A 68 -12.47 -7.71 2.99
N ALA A 69 -13.64 -7.74 3.63
CA ALA A 69 -14.17 -8.94 4.28
C ALA A 69 -14.34 -10.08 3.27
N LYS A 70 -14.90 -9.80 2.08
CA LYS A 70 -15.01 -10.77 0.98
C LYS A 70 -13.65 -11.24 0.46
N GLU A 71 -12.64 -10.38 0.39
CA GLU A 71 -11.28 -10.79 0.03
C GLU A 71 -10.72 -11.81 1.03
N HIS A 72 -10.89 -11.55 2.33
CA HIS A 72 -10.50 -12.48 3.38
C HIS A 72 -11.30 -13.80 3.33
N TYR A 73 -12.58 -13.74 2.98
CA TYR A 73 -13.41 -14.93 2.76
C TYR A 73 -12.84 -15.83 1.65
N LEU A 74 -12.55 -15.24 0.49
CA LEU A 74 -11.97 -15.98 -0.65
C LEU A 74 -10.58 -16.56 -0.32
N ALA A 75 -9.75 -15.81 0.42
CA ALA A 75 -8.47 -16.31 0.90
C ALA A 75 -8.65 -17.51 1.85
N GLY A 76 -9.60 -17.43 2.78
CA GLY A 76 -9.95 -18.53 3.67
C GLY A 76 -10.41 -19.79 2.92
N LEU A 77 -11.22 -19.65 1.87
CA LEU A 77 -11.62 -20.75 1.00
C LEU A 77 -10.43 -21.39 0.27
N LYS A 78 -9.48 -20.58 -0.21
CA LYS A 78 -8.26 -21.09 -0.83
C LYS A 78 -7.43 -21.90 0.17
N TYR A 79 -7.29 -21.42 1.40
CA TYR A 79 -6.59 -22.16 2.45
C TYR A 79 -7.31 -23.45 2.85
N LEU A 80 -8.66 -23.47 2.82
CA LEU A 80 -9.44 -24.70 2.99
C LEU A 80 -9.13 -25.74 1.91
N GLN A 81 -9.07 -25.31 0.64
CA GLN A 81 -8.73 -26.20 -0.48
C GLN A 81 -7.30 -26.74 -0.37
N ASP A 82 -6.37 -25.92 0.12
CA ASP A 82 -4.98 -26.32 0.36
C ASP A 82 -4.80 -27.21 1.62
N GLY A 83 -5.87 -27.50 2.37
CA GLY A 83 -5.82 -28.26 3.63
C GLY A 83 -5.20 -27.48 4.81
N ARG A 84 -5.01 -26.17 4.66
CA ARG A 84 -4.38 -25.29 5.66
C ARG A 84 -5.45 -24.66 6.55
N TYR A 85 -6.09 -25.48 7.38
CA TYR A 85 -7.23 -25.09 8.21
C TYR A 85 -6.93 -23.97 9.22
N GLU A 86 -5.73 -23.96 9.82
CA GLU A 86 -5.31 -22.92 10.77
C GLU A 86 -5.18 -21.52 10.13
N LEU A 87 -4.65 -21.47 8.89
CA LEU A 87 -4.56 -20.21 8.13
C LEU A 87 -5.95 -19.76 7.68
N ALA A 88 -6.80 -20.70 7.24
CA ALA A 88 -8.18 -20.41 6.88
C ALA A 88 -8.94 -19.78 8.05
N ARG A 89 -8.81 -20.33 9.27
CA ARG A 89 -9.42 -19.77 10.49
C ARG A 89 -8.98 -18.32 10.72
N THR A 90 -7.70 -18.05 10.53
CA THR A 90 -7.12 -16.71 10.73
C THR A 90 -7.68 -15.70 9.74
N GLU A 91 -7.75 -16.05 8.45
CA GLU A 91 -8.32 -15.16 7.43
C GLU A 91 -9.82 -14.91 7.65
N PHE A 92 -10.60 -15.95 7.93
CA PHE A 92 -12.01 -15.73 8.22
C PHE A 92 -12.23 -14.90 9.51
N ARG A 93 -11.35 -14.99 10.51
CA ARG A 93 -11.42 -14.13 11.70
C ARG A 93 -11.17 -12.66 11.35
N LYS A 94 -10.19 -12.37 10.49
CA LYS A 94 -9.95 -11.00 9.98
C LYS A 94 -11.16 -10.49 9.20
N GLY A 95 -11.75 -11.34 8.36
CA GLY A 95 -12.97 -11.00 7.63
C GLY A 95 -14.13 -10.65 8.57
N LYS A 96 -14.32 -11.43 9.63
CA LYS A 96 -15.36 -11.20 10.66
C LYS A 96 -15.15 -9.90 11.44
N GLU A 97 -13.89 -9.49 11.67
CA GLU A 97 -13.59 -8.20 12.30
C GLU A 97 -13.97 -7.01 11.42
N LEU A 98 -13.96 -7.19 10.09
CA LEU A 98 -14.30 -6.14 9.12
C LEU A 98 -15.80 -6.07 8.84
N ASP A 99 -16.43 -7.23 8.66
CA ASP A 99 -17.88 -7.37 8.51
C ASP A 99 -18.41 -8.51 9.40
N PRO A 100 -18.91 -8.20 10.60
CA PRO A 100 -19.51 -9.20 11.48
C PRO A 100 -20.90 -9.66 11.01
N ALA A 101 -21.53 -8.97 10.05
CA ALA A 101 -22.85 -9.33 9.52
C ALA A 101 -22.77 -10.34 8.36
N ASP A 102 -21.58 -10.60 7.83
CA ASP A 102 -21.37 -11.52 6.72
C ASP A 102 -21.64 -12.98 7.15
N SER A 103 -22.70 -13.55 6.57
CA SER A 103 -23.12 -14.93 6.84
C SER A 103 -22.15 -15.96 6.26
N ASP A 104 -21.48 -15.63 5.16
CA ASP A 104 -20.58 -16.55 4.46
C ASP A 104 -19.29 -16.76 5.27
N ILE A 105 -18.73 -15.68 5.81
CA ILE A 105 -17.57 -15.73 6.72
C ILE A 105 -17.92 -16.48 8.00
N LYS A 106 -19.11 -16.27 8.56
CA LYS A 106 -19.58 -16.98 9.75
C LYS A 106 -19.71 -18.48 9.49
N ALA A 107 -20.28 -18.87 8.34
CA ALA A 107 -20.38 -20.26 7.93
C ALA A 107 -18.98 -20.88 7.67
N GLY A 108 -18.09 -20.12 7.04
CA GLY A 108 -16.70 -20.52 6.79
C GLY A 108 -15.92 -20.80 8.08
N LEU A 109 -16.02 -19.91 9.08
CA LEU A 109 -15.44 -20.14 10.41
C LEU A 109 -16.00 -21.39 11.09
N ALA A 110 -17.33 -21.51 11.14
CA ALA A 110 -17.96 -22.66 11.78
C ALA A 110 -17.58 -23.99 11.10
N HIS A 111 -17.38 -23.98 9.78
CA HIS A 111 -16.90 -25.13 9.05
C HIS A 111 -15.44 -25.46 9.40
N VAL A 112 -14.54 -24.47 9.39
CA VAL A 112 -13.13 -24.65 9.76
C VAL A 112 -12.98 -25.13 11.21
N GLU A 113 -13.74 -24.57 12.14
CA GLU A 113 -13.68 -24.98 13.55
C GLU A 113 -14.09 -26.44 13.75
N LYS A 114 -15.03 -26.96 12.96
CA LYS A 114 -15.37 -28.40 12.97
C LYS A 114 -14.25 -29.27 12.43
N LEU A 115 -13.51 -28.80 11.42
CA LEU A 115 -12.39 -29.53 10.85
C LEU A 115 -11.16 -29.55 11.76
N LEU A 116 -11.01 -28.52 12.59
CA LEU A 116 -9.95 -28.41 13.60
C LEU A 116 -10.32 -29.07 14.94
N ALA A 117 -11.57 -29.48 15.11
CA ALA A 117 -11.99 -30.19 16.31
C ALA A 117 -11.34 -31.59 16.34
N PRO A 118 -10.69 -31.98 17.46
CA PRO A 118 -9.98 -33.25 17.59
C PRO A 118 -10.91 -34.46 17.68
#